data_AF-A0A2E3W3S5-F1
#
_entry.id   AF-A0A2E3W3S5-F1
#
_cell.length_a   1.000
_cell.length_b   1.000
_cell.length_c   1.000
_cell.angle_alpha   90.00
_cell.angle_beta   90.00
_cell.angle_gamma   90.00
#
_symmetry.space_group_name_H-M   'P 1'
#
loop_
_entity.id
_entity.type
_entity.pdbx_description
1 polymer ?
#
loop_
_entity_poly.entity_id
_entity_poly.type
_entity_poly.pdbx_seq_one_letter_code
_entity_poly.pdbx_strand_id
1 'polypeptide(L)'
;MKLYSLLIALVFSLGVFADTSAYQNFTFDGSTDYESFQLNTEKTKTEYRYERVRSTCYRTEYRRRCGTTRPHCRTVCRNGNCRRVCPPPRRVCRQVPVQVPYSCMRTVRRAYEVFDYYVDTKVNFEFSGENMSMARENFRVKVSGSDVDLNLQDSGKYLVLSKRMDGDSRMSGDVLEQEVTYKVELVEGQVVTDALEGGVRNVSLNNGIVRFTLGSSFNTEDFIQNLKVYRSRRIISDILLLDRNLDAKDMEITQLGQDKVISVDLNDLGVDVPGRTRIILTTTFDTRGLEVLNPNTFKTEASANWIFSK
;
A
#
# COMPACT_ATOMS: atom_id res chain seq x y z
N MET A 1 4.95 26.39 -20.24
CA MET A 1 5.84 25.41 -19.56
C MET A 1 6.74 26.09 -18.50
N LYS A 2 6.19 26.75 -17.48
CA LYS A 2 6.98 27.33 -16.36
C LYS A 2 6.28 27.29 -15.00
N LEU A 3 5.11 26.64 -14.89
CA LEU A 3 4.37 26.53 -13.63
C LEU A 3 4.63 25.21 -12.86
N TYR A 4 5.12 24.17 -13.54
CA TYR A 4 5.34 22.85 -12.91
C TYR A 4 6.65 22.73 -12.13
N SER A 5 7.64 23.62 -12.35
CA SER A 5 8.92 23.56 -11.64
C SER A 5 8.88 24.17 -10.23
N LEU A 6 7.81 24.88 -9.85
CA LEU A 6 7.70 25.54 -8.54
C LEU A 6 6.95 24.68 -7.51
N LEU A 7 6.23 23.65 -7.95
CA LEU A 7 5.49 22.75 -7.06
C LEU A 7 6.34 21.56 -6.55
N ILE A 8 7.44 21.24 -7.23
CA ILE A 8 8.38 20.16 -6.84
C ILE A 8 9.31 20.60 -5.69
N ALA A 9 9.53 21.91 -5.50
CA ALA A 9 10.40 22.42 -4.44
C ALA A 9 9.71 22.55 -3.06
N LEU A 10 8.38 22.46 -2.99
CA LEU A 10 7.65 22.61 -1.72
C LEU A 10 7.39 21.28 -0.98
N VAL A 11 7.72 20.14 -1.61
CA VAL A 11 7.50 18.79 -1.04
C VAL A 11 8.73 18.28 -0.25
N PHE A 12 9.88 18.95 -0.30
CA PHE A 12 11.09 18.55 0.44
C PHE A 12 11.16 19.07 1.89
N SER A 13 10.02 19.26 2.55
CA SER A 13 9.95 19.52 4.00
C SER A 13 9.30 18.38 4.78
N LEU A 14 9.28 17.18 4.19
CA LEU A 14 9.17 15.95 4.96
C LEU A 14 10.47 15.84 5.76
N GLY A 15 10.38 16.04 7.08
CA GLY A 15 11.50 15.81 7.98
C GLY A 15 12.04 14.41 7.69
N VAL A 16 13.33 14.33 7.39
CA VAL A 16 14.04 13.08 7.41
C VAL A 16 14.16 12.74 8.88
N PHE A 17 13.30 11.85 9.35
CA PHE A 17 13.34 11.28 10.69
C PHE A 17 14.53 10.33 10.75
N ALA A 18 15.46 10.53 11.67
CA ALA A 18 16.63 9.69 11.80
C ALA A 18 16.73 9.10 13.21
N ASP A 19 15.70 8.36 13.62
CA ASP A 19 15.94 7.25 14.54
C ASP A 19 17.10 6.42 13.99
N THR A 20 18.04 6.01 14.85
CA THR A 20 19.11 5.17 14.35
C THR A 20 18.54 3.81 13.97
N SER A 21 19.07 3.25 12.88
CA SER A 21 18.65 1.94 12.41
C SER A 21 19.77 0.92 12.57
N ALA A 22 19.46 -0.21 13.17
CA ALA A 22 20.31 -1.39 13.22
C ALA A 22 19.65 -2.50 12.40
N TYR A 23 20.44 -3.37 11.77
CA TYR A 23 19.91 -4.51 11.05
C TYR A 23 20.79 -5.75 11.24
N GLN A 24 20.14 -6.91 11.25
CA GLN A 24 20.79 -8.21 11.22
C GLN A 24 20.29 -8.98 10.01
N ASN A 25 21.23 -9.53 9.23
CA ASN A 25 20.91 -10.53 8.22
C ASN A 25 21.36 -11.88 8.74
N PHE A 26 20.53 -12.90 8.56
CA PHE A 26 20.93 -14.28 8.81
C PHE A 26 20.24 -15.22 7.82
N THR A 27 20.88 -16.35 7.56
CA THR A 27 20.34 -17.40 6.70
C THR A 27 19.82 -18.51 7.60
N PHE A 28 18.52 -18.77 7.53
CA PHE A 28 17.93 -19.93 8.16
C PHE A 28 18.17 -21.16 7.28
N ASP A 29 18.87 -22.15 7.82
CA ASP A 29 19.25 -23.39 7.12
C ASP A 29 18.43 -24.63 7.51
N GLY A 30 17.54 -24.47 8.52
CA GLY A 30 16.76 -25.55 9.12
C GLY A 30 17.51 -26.42 10.12
N SER A 31 18.71 -26.04 10.54
CA SER A 31 19.47 -26.77 11.56
C SER A 31 18.98 -26.54 13.00
N THR A 32 18.38 -25.38 13.25
CA THR A 32 17.78 -24.97 14.52
C THR A 32 16.30 -24.64 14.31
N ASP A 33 15.49 -24.71 15.37
CA ASP A 33 14.11 -24.22 15.40
C ASP A 33 13.99 -22.85 16.07
N TYR A 34 15.12 -22.29 16.53
CA TYR A 34 15.18 -21.06 17.28
C TYR A 34 16.43 -20.24 16.92
N GLU A 35 16.24 -18.95 16.71
CA GLU A 35 17.32 -17.97 16.55
C GLU A 35 17.03 -16.73 17.38
N SER A 36 18.07 -16.10 17.95
CA SER A 36 17.90 -14.90 18.76
C SER A 36 19.10 -13.98 18.63
N PHE A 37 18.82 -12.67 18.57
CA PHE A 37 19.85 -11.66 18.51
C PHE A 37 19.39 -10.36 19.17
N GLN A 38 20.37 -9.57 19.57
CA GLN A 38 20.18 -8.27 20.18
C GLN A 38 20.53 -7.17 19.17
N LEU A 39 19.65 -6.19 19.01
CA LEU A 39 19.85 -5.01 18.19
C LEU A 39 19.66 -3.74 19.03
N ASN A 40 20.64 -2.85 18.96
CA ASN A 40 20.65 -1.62 19.74
C ASN A 40 20.51 -0.41 18.83
N THR A 41 19.59 0.48 19.17
CA THR A 41 19.24 1.69 18.42
C THR A 41 19.02 2.86 19.36
N GLU A 42 18.83 4.06 18.82
CA GLU A 42 18.53 5.27 19.55
C GLU A 42 17.22 5.83 19.01
N LYS A 43 16.29 6.14 19.91
CA LYS A 43 15.07 6.87 19.58
C LYS A 43 15.37 8.36 19.65
N THR A 44 14.94 9.09 18.62
CA THR A 44 15.04 10.53 18.55
C THR A 44 13.66 11.17 18.58
N LYS A 45 13.59 12.39 19.09
CA LYS A 45 12.38 13.22 19.02
C LYS A 45 12.66 14.52 18.29
N THR A 46 11.61 15.04 17.66
CA THR A 46 11.67 16.34 16.99
C THR A 46 11.37 17.46 17.97
N GLU A 47 12.31 18.39 18.10
CA GLU A 47 12.09 19.66 18.77
C GLU A 47 12.07 20.83 17.78
N TYR A 48 11.50 21.95 18.20
CA TYR A 48 11.39 23.14 17.37
C TYR A 48 12.04 24.34 18.03
N ARG A 49 12.89 25.03 17.28
CA ARG A 49 13.42 26.33 17.69
C ARG A 49 13.01 27.43 16.72
N TYR A 50 12.89 28.64 17.27
CA TYR A 50 12.61 29.83 16.48
C TYR A 50 13.92 30.50 16.07
N GLU A 51 14.14 30.64 14.77
CA GLU A 51 15.29 31.34 14.22
C GLU A 51 14.84 32.59 13.46
N ARG A 52 15.60 33.69 13.60
CA ARG A 52 15.40 34.88 12.79
C ARG A 52 16.24 34.74 11.54
N VAL A 53 15.58 34.57 10.40
CA VAL A 53 16.25 34.49 9.09
C VAL A 53 16.02 35.75 8.29
N ARG A 54 17.01 36.13 7.47
CA ARG A 54 16.85 37.22 6.51
C ARG A 54 15.76 36.86 5.51
N SER A 55 14.91 37.82 5.22
CA SER A 55 13.85 37.72 4.23
C SER A 55 13.68 39.06 3.50
N THR A 56 13.01 39.01 2.36
CA THR A 56 12.66 40.20 1.59
C THR A 56 11.21 40.55 1.90
N CYS A 57 11.02 41.68 2.59
CA CYS A 57 9.70 42.25 2.79
C CYS A 57 9.44 43.29 1.69
N TYR A 58 8.16 43.62 1.49
CA TYR A 58 7.75 44.61 0.50
C TYR A 58 7.02 45.74 1.21
N ARG A 59 7.38 46.98 0.89
CA ARG A 59 6.64 48.17 1.31
C ARG A 59 6.07 48.88 0.08
N THR A 60 4.91 49.50 0.24
CA THR A 60 4.28 50.26 -0.82
C THR A 60 4.82 51.69 -0.81
N GLU A 61 5.46 52.10 -1.90
CA GLU A 61 5.89 53.48 -2.13
C GLU A 61 5.13 54.08 -3.30
N TYR A 62 4.71 55.34 -3.21
CA TYR A 62 4.07 56.05 -4.32
C TYR A 62 5.14 56.73 -5.18
N ARG A 63 5.22 56.33 -6.45
CA ARG A 63 6.13 56.94 -7.42
C ARG A 63 5.37 57.71 -8.49
N ARG A 64 5.85 58.91 -8.80
CA ARG A 64 5.27 59.75 -9.85
C ARG A 64 5.61 59.15 -11.21
N ARG A 65 4.61 58.57 -11.89
CA ARG A 65 4.73 58.15 -13.29
C ARG A 65 3.99 59.13 -14.17
N CYS A 66 4.69 59.62 -15.19
CA CYS A 66 4.13 60.52 -16.17
C CYS A 66 3.93 59.77 -17.49
N GLY A 67 2.73 59.84 -18.03
CA GLY A 67 2.41 59.36 -19.37
C GLY A 67 1.84 60.50 -20.21
N THR A 68 1.79 60.29 -21.52
CA THR A 68 1.16 61.23 -22.44
C THR A 68 -0.28 60.78 -22.69
N THR A 69 -1.26 61.60 -22.33
CA THR A 69 -2.66 61.27 -22.59
C THR A 69 -2.96 61.46 -24.07
N ARG A 70 -3.65 60.49 -24.69
CA ARG A 70 -4.08 60.61 -26.07
C ARG A 70 -5.01 61.83 -26.21
N PRO A 71 -4.80 62.71 -27.21
CA PRO A 71 -5.59 63.92 -27.33
C PRO A 71 -7.03 63.61 -27.72
N HIS A 72 -7.99 64.13 -26.96
CA HIS A 72 -9.40 64.05 -27.31
C HIS A 72 -9.70 65.08 -28.41
N CYS A 73 -9.81 64.59 -29.63
CA CYS A 73 -10.14 65.40 -30.79
C CYS A 73 -11.63 65.72 -30.83
N ARG A 74 -11.98 66.98 -31.03
CA ARG A 74 -13.37 67.41 -31.27
C ARG A 74 -13.51 67.99 -32.67
N THR A 75 -14.65 67.75 -33.31
CA THR A 75 -14.99 68.37 -34.59
C THR A 75 -15.62 69.72 -34.33
N VAL A 76 -15.06 70.78 -34.90
CA VAL A 76 -15.58 72.14 -34.79
C VAL A 76 -15.98 72.60 -36.19
N CYS A 77 -17.24 73.00 -36.35
CA CYS A 77 -17.79 73.49 -37.60
C CYS A 77 -18.00 75.00 -37.51
N ARG A 78 -17.53 75.75 -38.53
CA ARG A 78 -17.77 77.19 -38.66
C ARG A 78 -18.04 77.50 -40.12
N ASN A 79 -19.14 78.19 -40.39
CA ASN A 79 -19.58 78.58 -41.74
C ASN A 79 -19.59 77.40 -42.74
N GLY A 80 -20.23 76.30 -42.37
CA GLY A 80 -20.39 75.12 -43.24
C GLY A 80 -19.16 74.22 -43.37
N ASN A 81 -17.96 74.65 -42.93
CA ASN A 81 -16.75 73.82 -42.95
C ASN A 81 -16.44 73.25 -41.56
N CYS A 82 -16.41 71.91 -41.47
CA CYS A 82 -16.09 71.17 -40.26
C CYS A 82 -14.64 70.68 -40.29
N ARG A 83 -13.87 70.98 -39.24
CA ARG A 83 -12.51 70.42 -39.07
C ARG A 83 -12.35 69.75 -37.72
N ARG A 84 -11.63 68.63 -37.70
CA ARG A 84 -11.29 67.91 -36.46
C ARG A 84 -10.07 68.57 -35.83
N VAL A 85 -10.26 69.16 -34.66
CA VAL A 85 -9.19 69.83 -33.89
C VAL A 85 -8.82 68.93 -32.71
N CYS A 86 -7.57 68.48 -32.69
CA CYS A 86 -7.00 67.73 -31.58
C CYS A 86 -6.09 68.68 -30.77
N PRO A 87 -6.35 68.91 -29.46
CA PRO A 87 -5.41 69.63 -28.63
C PRO A 87 -4.08 68.85 -28.52
N PRO A 88 -2.94 69.51 -28.24
CA PRO A 88 -1.68 68.80 -28.09
C PRO A 88 -1.75 67.79 -26.92
N PRO A 89 -1.08 66.63 -27.02
CA PRO A 89 -1.05 65.64 -25.96
C PRO A 89 -0.56 66.26 -24.65
N ARG A 90 -1.31 66.11 -23.56
CA ARG A 90 -0.92 66.61 -22.24
C ARG A 90 -0.12 65.55 -21.49
N ARG A 91 0.98 65.96 -20.86
CA ARG A 91 1.72 65.11 -19.91
C ARG A 91 0.92 65.03 -18.62
N VAL A 92 0.37 63.86 -18.33
CA VAL A 92 -0.35 63.60 -17.07
C VAL A 92 0.55 62.76 -16.18
N CYS A 93 0.87 63.30 -15.01
CA CYS A 93 1.59 62.58 -13.98
C CYS A 93 0.63 62.14 -12.90
N ARG A 94 0.69 60.86 -12.51
CA ARG A 94 -0.07 60.33 -11.38
C ARG A 94 0.86 59.58 -10.45
N GLN A 95 0.51 59.58 -9.17
CA GLN A 95 1.17 58.74 -8.18
C GLN A 95 0.67 57.31 -8.36
N VAL A 96 1.59 56.39 -8.58
CA VAL A 96 1.28 54.96 -8.75
C VAL A 96 1.93 54.20 -7.59
N PRO A 97 1.20 53.33 -6.89
CA PRO A 97 1.79 52.48 -5.87
C PRO A 97 2.76 51.49 -6.52
N VAL A 98 3.97 51.38 -5.97
CA VAL A 98 5.02 50.45 -6.38
C VAL A 98 5.48 49.68 -5.15
N GLN A 99 5.59 48.35 -5.28
CA GLN A 99 6.17 47.51 -4.23
C GLN A 99 7.69 47.60 -4.30
N VAL A 100 8.32 48.02 -3.21
CA VAL A 100 9.78 48.15 -3.10
C VAL A 100 10.29 47.10 -2.10
N PRO A 101 11.18 46.19 -2.54
CA PRO A 101 11.75 45.19 -1.64
C PRO A 101 12.72 45.85 -0.67
N TYR A 102 12.71 45.38 0.58
CA TYR A 102 13.70 45.74 1.59
C TYR A 102 14.06 44.52 2.45
N SER A 103 15.27 44.53 3.03
CA SER A 103 15.72 43.47 3.92
C SER A 103 14.97 43.54 5.25
N CYS A 104 14.39 42.42 5.65
CA CYS A 104 13.76 42.25 6.95
C CYS A 104 14.17 40.93 7.58
N MET A 105 13.88 40.77 8.87
CA MET A 105 14.01 39.48 9.55
C MET A 105 12.61 38.89 9.67
N ARG A 106 12.47 37.62 9.30
CA ARG A 106 11.26 36.83 9.63
C ARG A 106 11.63 35.76 10.63
N THR A 107 10.75 35.51 11.59
CA THR A 107 10.89 34.38 12.50
C THR A 107 10.40 33.12 11.77
N VAL A 108 11.25 32.10 11.71
CA VAL A 108 10.89 30.78 11.18
C VAL A 108 11.01 29.75 12.29
N ARG A 109 10.08 28.80 12.30
CA ARG A 109 10.19 27.59 13.11
C ARG A 109 11.04 26.58 12.34
N ARG A 110 12.15 26.14 12.92
CA ARG A 110 13.00 25.08 12.37
C ARG A 110 12.95 23.86 13.28
N ALA A 111 12.72 22.70 12.68
CA ALA A 111 12.83 21.41 13.35
C ALA A 111 14.31 21.04 13.52
N TYR A 112 14.65 20.39 14.63
CA TYR A 112 15.92 19.71 14.84
C TYR A 112 15.69 18.43 15.66
N GLU A 113 16.60 17.48 15.53
CA GLU A 113 16.53 16.18 16.20
C GLU A 113 17.27 16.22 17.52
N VAL A 114 16.69 15.58 18.53
CA VAL A 114 17.28 15.42 19.85
C VAL A 114 17.16 13.97 20.25
N PHE A 115 18.23 13.44 20.83
CA PHE A 115 18.23 12.15 21.49
C PHE A 115 17.10 12.09 22.53
N ASP A 116 16.34 11.00 22.53
CA ASP A 116 15.31 10.75 23.54
C ASP A 116 15.75 9.65 24.50
N TYR A 117 16.02 8.43 24.00
CA TYR A 117 16.47 7.28 24.78
C TYR A 117 17.13 6.21 23.90
N TYR A 118 17.91 5.30 24.51
CA TYR A 118 18.44 4.10 23.87
C TYR A 118 17.39 3.00 23.79
N VAL A 119 17.45 2.15 22.78
CA VAL A 119 16.54 1.01 22.63
C VAL A 119 17.36 -0.27 22.46
N ASP A 120 17.14 -1.20 23.38
CA ASP A 120 17.74 -2.53 23.38
C ASP A 120 16.65 -3.53 22.99
N THR A 121 16.68 -3.97 21.74
CA THR A 121 15.67 -4.87 21.16
C THR A 121 16.22 -6.29 21.08
N LYS A 122 15.63 -7.20 21.85
CA LYS A 122 15.83 -8.63 21.72
C LYS A 122 14.85 -9.19 20.70
N VAL A 123 15.36 -9.75 19.62
CA VAL A 123 14.54 -10.35 18.57
C VAL A 123 14.72 -11.85 18.60
N ASN A 124 13.61 -12.59 18.73
CA ASN A 124 13.60 -14.04 18.69
C ASN A 124 12.83 -14.53 17.47
N PHE A 125 13.25 -15.67 16.95
CA PHE A 125 12.57 -16.42 15.90
C PHE A 125 12.25 -17.81 16.42
N GLU A 126 11.00 -18.23 16.25
CA GLU A 126 10.54 -19.59 16.48
C GLU A 126 10.11 -20.15 15.13
N PHE A 127 10.86 -21.13 14.62
CA PHE A 127 10.62 -21.72 13.31
C PHE A 127 9.83 -23.02 13.44
N SER A 128 8.81 -23.18 12.59
CA SER A 128 8.02 -24.41 12.47
C SER A 128 7.79 -24.77 11.02
N GLY A 129 7.70 -26.06 10.71
CA GLY A 129 7.42 -26.54 9.37
C GLY A 129 7.82 -27.99 9.19
N GLU A 130 7.34 -28.59 8.11
CA GLU A 130 7.77 -29.92 7.69
C GLU A 130 9.03 -29.82 6.82
N ASN A 131 9.95 -30.78 6.96
CA ASN A 131 11.17 -30.88 6.16
C ASN A 131 11.94 -29.55 6.03
N MET A 132 12.13 -28.83 7.14
CA MET A 132 12.87 -27.57 7.16
C MET A 132 14.35 -27.75 6.82
N SER A 133 14.87 -28.99 6.80
CA SER A 133 16.25 -29.26 6.42
C SER A 133 16.54 -28.72 5.01
N MET A 134 17.57 -27.89 4.90
CA MET A 134 17.92 -27.17 3.67
C MET A 134 16.91 -26.07 3.26
N ALA A 135 16.11 -25.55 4.19
CA ALA A 135 15.64 -24.17 4.06
C ALA A 135 16.87 -23.29 3.82
N ARG A 136 16.82 -22.31 2.93
CA ARG A 136 17.94 -21.38 2.70
C ARG A 136 17.38 -19.97 2.62
N GLU A 137 16.55 -19.66 3.61
CA GLU A 137 15.79 -18.43 3.66
C GLU A 137 16.63 -17.33 4.31
N ASN A 138 16.77 -16.18 3.64
CA ASN A 138 17.59 -15.09 4.15
C ASN A 138 16.70 -14.03 4.79
N PHE A 139 16.70 -14.00 6.11
CA PHE A 139 15.94 -13.02 6.88
C PHE A 139 16.77 -11.76 7.11
N ARG A 140 16.12 -10.61 6.99
CA ARG A 140 16.65 -9.30 7.37
C ARG A 140 15.71 -8.67 8.38
N VAL A 141 16.18 -8.54 9.62
CA VAL A 141 15.51 -7.72 10.63
C VAL A 141 16.13 -6.35 10.63
N LYS A 142 15.28 -5.34 10.67
CA LYS A 142 15.68 -3.94 10.83
C LYS A 142 14.93 -3.37 12.03
N VAL A 143 15.67 -2.79 12.95
CA VAL A 143 15.13 -1.98 14.06
C VAL A 143 15.43 -0.52 13.74
N SER A 144 14.44 0.35 13.84
CA SER A 144 14.60 1.81 13.71
C SER A 144 13.98 2.49 14.92
N GLY A 145 14.80 3.00 15.83
CA GLY A 145 14.32 3.45 17.13
C GLY A 145 13.69 2.28 17.89
N SER A 146 12.38 2.32 18.14
CA SER A 146 11.61 1.23 18.76
C SER A 146 10.91 0.30 17.76
N ASP A 147 10.88 0.66 16.48
CA ASP A 147 10.09 -0.03 15.47
C ASP A 147 10.90 -1.18 14.86
N VAL A 148 10.31 -2.38 14.82
CA VAL A 148 10.95 -3.61 14.33
C VAL A 148 10.24 -4.08 13.06
N ASP A 149 11.02 -4.16 11.98
CA ASP A 149 10.58 -4.63 10.66
C ASP A 149 11.30 -5.92 10.29
N LEU A 150 10.54 -6.88 9.74
CA LEU A 150 11.06 -8.12 9.19
C LEU A 150 10.91 -8.11 7.68
N ASN A 151 11.99 -8.45 6.97
CA ASN A 151 11.98 -8.67 5.53
C ASN A 151 12.59 -10.04 5.22
N LEU A 152 12.11 -10.66 4.15
CA LEU A 152 12.61 -11.94 3.65
C LEU A 152 13.20 -11.76 2.25
N GLN A 153 14.40 -12.29 2.06
CA GLN A 153 14.97 -12.59 0.76
C GLN A 153 14.79 -14.08 0.50
N ASP A 154 13.72 -14.38 -0.21
CA ASP A 154 13.19 -15.72 -0.44
C ASP A 154 14.12 -16.57 -1.31
N SER A 155 14.25 -17.86 -0.96
CA SER A 155 14.94 -18.87 -1.77
C SER A 155 14.09 -19.39 -2.94
N GLY A 156 12.77 -19.19 -2.88
CA GLY A 156 11.77 -19.70 -3.81
C GLY A 156 11.29 -21.11 -3.49
N LYS A 157 11.74 -21.72 -2.38
CA LYS A 157 11.39 -23.10 -2.02
C LYS A 157 10.21 -23.20 -1.06
N TYR A 158 10.04 -22.23 -0.17
CA TYR A 158 9.00 -22.27 0.87
C TYR A 158 8.10 -21.03 0.78
N LEU A 159 6.79 -21.23 0.94
CA LEU A 159 5.91 -20.15 1.36
C LEU A 159 6.23 -19.87 2.83
N VAL A 160 6.66 -18.64 3.12
CA VAL A 160 7.07 -18.26 4.48
C VAL A 160 5.98 -17.40 5.09
N LEU A 161 5.38 -17.92 6.15
CA LEU A 161 4.37 -17.25 6.95
C LEU A 161 5.02 -16.72 8.23
N SER A 162 4.53 -15.60 8.73
CA SER A 162 5.02 -15.07 10.00
C SER A 162 3.94 -14.42 10.83
N LYS A 163 4.15 -14.42 12.15
CA LYS A 163 3.37 -13.62 13.09
C LYS A 163 4.29 -13.00 14.11
N ARG A 164 4.23 -11.68 14.19
CA ARG A 164 4.88 -10.91 15.24
C ARG A 164 4.10 -11.06 16.54
N MET A 165 4.81 -11.36 17.62
CA MET A 165 4.33 -11.30 18.99
C MET A 165 5.20 -10.31 19.75
N ASP A 166 4.60 -9.23 20.22
CA ASP A 166 5.28 -8.30 21.10
C ASP A 166 5.39 -8.92 22.49
N GLY A 167 6.60 -8.96 23.01
CA GLY A 167 6.91 -9.43 24.37
C GLY A 167 6.88 -8.28 25.37
N ASP A 168 7.63 -8.46 26.47
CA ASP A 168 7.75 -7.43 27.48
C ASP A 168 8.49 -6.20 26.94
N SER A 169 8.00 -5.02 27.32
CA SER A 169 8.64 -3.75 27.04
C SER A 169 8.69 -2.94 28.32
N ARG A 170 9.89 -2.50 28.72
CA ARG A 170 10.11 -1.76 29.96
C ARG A 170 11.19 -0.71 29.80
N MET A 171 10.95 0.44 30.42
CA MET A 171 11.95 1.50 30.51
C MET A 171 12.82 1.28 31.76
N SER A 172 14.13 1.26 31.60
CA SER A 172 15.13 1.17 32.66
C SER A 172 16.11 2.34 32.54
N GLY A 173 15.84 3.43 33.25
CA GLY A 173 16.56 4.68 33.07
C GLY A 173 16.31 5.27 31.68
N ASP A 174 17.37 5.48 30.91
CA ASP A 174 17.33 6.00 29.53
C ASP A 174 17.38 4.88 28.47
N VAL A 175 17.12 3.63 28.86
CA VAL A 175 17.12 2.47 27.97
C VAL A 175 15.73 1.82 27.96
N LEU A 176 15.13 1.72 26.78
CA LEU A 176 13.95 0.91 26.53
C LEU A 176 14.40 -0.52 26.18
N GLU A 177 14.17 -1.45 27.08
CA GLU A 177 14.32 -2.88 26.80
C GLU A 177 13.02 -3.40 26.21
N GLN A 178 13.08 -4.03 25.04
CA GLN A 178 11.92 -4.65 24.41
C GLN A 178 12.25 -6.00 23.79
N GLU A 179 11.29 -6.91 23.84
CA GLU A 179 11.39 -8.24 23.23
C GLU A 179 10.34 -8.40 22.13
N VAL A 180 10.76 -8.90 20.97
CA VAL A 180 9.88 -9.21 19.85
C VAL A 180 10.15 -10.63 19.40
N THR A 181 9.09 -11.45 19.33
CA THR A 181 9.21 -12.83 18.86
C THR A 181 8.45 -12.99 17.56
N TYR A 182 9.12 -13.48 16.52
CA TYR A 182 8.53 -13.88 15.26
C TYR A 182 8.31 -15.38 15.24
N LYS A 183 7.04 -15.79 15.21
CA LYS A 183 6.68 -17.17 14.86
C LYS A 183 6.71 -17.28 13.34
N VAL A 184 7.63 -18.05 12.81
CA VAL A 184 7.84 -18.22 11.38
C VAL A 184 7.49 -19.64 11.00
N GLU A 185 6.56 -19.78 10.07
CA GLU A 185 6.18 -21.07 9.53
C GLU A 185 6.64 -21.21 8.09
N LEU A 186 7.32 -22.32 7.79
CA LEU A 186 7.75 -22.68 6.45
C LEU A 186 6.84 -23.77 5.90
N VAL A 187 6.11 -23.44 4.84
CA VAL A 187 5.28 -24.38 4.09
C VAL A 187 5.99 -24.69 2.79
N GLU A 188 6.12 -25.98 2.43
CA GLU A 188 6.72 -26.36 1.16
C GLU A 188 6.00 -25.69 -0.01
N GLY A 189 6.73 -24.87 -0.78
CA GLY A 189 6.16 -24.07 -1.85
C GLY A 189 5.52 -24.92 -2.96
N GLN A 190 5.98 -26.16 -3.11
CA GLN A 190 5.40 -27.13 -4.03
C GLN A 190 3.96 -27.50 -3.66
N VAL A 191 3.62 -27.64 -2.37
CA VAL A 191 2.25 -27.96 -1.93
C VAL A 191 1.26 -26.88 -2.39
N VAL A 192 1.66 -25.61 -2.25
CA VAL A 192 0.85 -24.46 -2.65
C VAL A 192 0.78 -24.32 -4.17
N THR A 193 1.92 -24.47 -4.84
CA THR A 193 2.04 -24.34 -6.30
C THR A 193 1.24 -25.44 -6.99
N ASP A 194 1.43 -26.70 -6.60
CA ASP A 194 0.76 -27.85 -7.20
C ASP A 194 -0.75 -27.82 -6.98
N ALA A 195 -1.25 -27.11 -5.96
CA ALA A 195 -2.69 -26.93 -5.74
C ALA A 195 -3.29 -25.78 -6.59
N LEU A 196 -2.55 -24.67 -6.75
CA LEU A 196 -3.11 -23.39 -7.25
C LEU A 196 -2.56 -22.90 -8.60
N GLU A 197 -1.43 -23.42 -9.10
CA GLU A 197 -0.74 -22.88 -10.29
C GLU A 197 -1.65 -22.83 -11.53
N GLY A 198 -2.40 -23.91 -11.77
CA GLY A 198 -3.36 -24.00 -12.87
C GLY A 198 -4.69 -23.28 -12.63
N GLY A 199 -4.91 -22.81 -11.40
CA GLY A 199 -6.16 -22.23 -10.94
C GLY A 199 -7.35 -23.20 -10.99
N VAL A 200 -8.55 -22.65 -10.81
CA VAL A 200 -9.82 -23.40 -10.91
C VAL A 200 -10.15 -23.62 -12.39
N ARG A 201 -10.13 -24.88 -12.84
CA ARG A 201 -10.30 -25.30 -14.24
C ARG A 201 -11.53 -26.16 -14.45
N ASN A 202 -11.86 -26.41 -15.72
CA ASN A 202 -12.91 -27.36 -16.16
C ASN A 202 -14.26 -27.19 -15.45
N VAL A 203 -14.66 -25.94 -15.21
CA VAL A 203 -15.88 -25.65 -14.47
C VAL A 203 -17.10 -25.97 -15.32
N SER A 204 -17.99 -26.81 -14.80
CA SER A 204 -19.24 -27.21 -15.42
C SER A 204 -20.37 -27.23 -14.39
N LEU A 205 -21.60 -27.04 -14.87
CA LEU A 205 -22.81 -27.10 -14.06
C LEU A 205 -23.82 -27.99 -14.77
N ASN A 206 -24.12 -29.15 -14.17
CA ASN A 206 -25.08 -30.12 -14.72
C ASN A 206 -26.04 -30.57 -13.63
N ASN A 207 -27.35 -30.43 -13.87
CA ASN A 207 -28.40 -30.88 -12.94
C ASN A 207 -28.23 -30.40 -11.48
N GLY A 208 -27.69 -29.19 -11.29
CA GLY A 208 -27.44 -28.64 -9.95
C GLY A 208 -26.08 -28.96 -9.36
N ILE A 209 -25.30 -29.83 -10.01
CA ILE A 209 -23.95 -30.21 -9.58
C ILE A 209 -22.93 -29.33 -10.29
N VAL A 210 -22.14 -28.59 -9.51
CA VAL A 210 -20.97 -27.85 -9.98
C VAL A 210 -19.77 -28.77 -9.90
N ARG A 211 -19.09 -28.98 -11.02
CA ARG A 211 -17.86 -29.74 -11.10
C ARG A 211 -16.73 -28.87 -11.60
N PHE A 212 -15.58 -28.93 -10.95
CA PHE A 212 -14.38 -28.20 -11.33
C PHE A 212 -13.13 -29.00 -10.96
N THR A 213 -11.99 -28.57 -11.46
CA THR A 213 -10.70 -29.20 -11.18
C THR A 213 -9.73 -28.22 -10.55
N LEU A 214 -9.06 -28.66 -9.50
CA LEU A 214 -7.91 -28.04 -8.87
C LEU A 214 -6.68 -28.93 -9.05
N GLY A 215 -5.52 -28.42 -8.69
CA GLY A 215 -4.28 -29.20 -8.80
C GLY A 215 -4.19 -30.33 -7.75
N SER A 216 -3.22 -31.22 -7.92
CA SER A 216 -3.07 -32.49 -7.18
C SER A 216 -2.97 -32.32 -5.67
N SER A 217 -2.36 -31.24 -5.20
CA SER A 217 -2.07 -31.01 -3.78
C SER A 217 -3.22 -30.35 -3.02
N PHE A 218 -4.34 -30.02 -3.69
CA PHE A 218 -5.51 -29.47 -3.01
C PHE A 218 -6.11 -30.46 -2.00
N ASN A 219 -6.37 -29.94 -0.81
CA ASN A 219 -7.07 -30.60 0.29
C ASN A 219 -7.83 -29.54 1.11
N THR A 220 -8.75 -29.97 1.98
CA THR A 220 -9.60 -29.07 2.78
C THR A 220 -9.00 -28.66 4.12
N GLU A 221 -7.83 -29.17 4.46
CA GLU A 221 -7.12 -28.84 5.70
C GLU A 221 -6.24 -27.60 5.50
N ASP A 222 -5.57 -27.52 4.35
CA ASP A 222 -4.65 -26.45 3.98
C ASP A 222 -5.30 -25.36 3.10
N PHE A 223 -6.43 -25.65 2.47
CA PHE A 223 -7.08 -24.73 1.54
C PHE A 223 -8.56 -24.52 1.86
N ILE A 224 -8.98 -23.26 1.76
CA ILE A 224 -10.37 -22.85 1.88
C ILE A 224 -10.96 -22.72 0.48
N GLN A 225 -12.02 -23.49 0.21
CA GLN A 225 -12.81 -23.34 -1.00
C GLN A 225 -14.07 -22.51 -0.70
N ASN A 226 -14.12 -21.29 -1.21
CA ASN A 226 -15.33 -20.47 -1.21
C ASN A 226 -16.13 -20.68 -2.52
N LEU A 227 -17.45 -20.75 -2.37
CA LEU A 227 -18.41 -20.82 -3.46
C LEU A 227 -19.42 -19.68 -3.33
N LYS A 228 -19.49 -18.85 -4.37
CA LYS A 228 -20.56 -17.86 -4.53
C LYS A 228 -21.44 -18.22 -5.71
N VAL A 229 -22.74 -18.27 -5.47
CA VAL A 229 -23.75 -18.53 -6.50
C VAL A 229 -24.66 -17.33 -6.62
N TYR A 230 -24.87 -16.88 -7.84
CA TYR A 230 -25.76 -15.78 -8.16
C TYR A 230 -26.79 -16.18 -9.21
N ARG A 231 -27.99 -15.63 -9.07
CA ARG A 231 -28.96 -15.56 -10.18
C ARG A 231 -28.54 -14.44 -11.12
N SER A 232 -28.05 -14.82 -12.30
CA SER A 232 -27.53 -13.85 -13.27
C SER A 232 -28.65 -13.12 -14.01
N ARG A 233 -28.55 -11.79 -14.10
CA ARG A 233 -29.53 -10.93 -14.78
C ARG A 233 -28.85 -10.13 -15.90
N ARG A 234 -29.56 -9.88 -17.00
CA ARG A 234 -28.99 -9.15 -18.17
C ARG A 234 -28.92 -7.63 -17.99
N ILE A 235 -29.83 -7.05 -17.20
CA ILE A 235 -30.07 -5.58 -17.16
C ILE A 235 -29.88 -5.01 -15.75
N ILE A 236 -29.90 -5.84 -14.71
CA ILE A 236 -29.81 -5.45 -13.30
C ILE A 236 -28.64 -6.21 -12.67
N SER A 237 -28.17 -5.79 -11.50
CA SER A 237 -27.23 -6.55 -10.67
C SER A 237 -27.71 -7.98 -10.44
N ASP A 238 -26.73 -8.89 -10.43
CA ASP A 238 -26.93 -10.29 -10.09
C ASP A 238 -27.43 -10.39 -8.63
N ILE A 239 -28.32 -11.33 -8.33
CA ILE A 239 -28.77 -11.59 -6.96
C ILE A 239 -27.90 -12.69 -6.37
N LEU A 240 -27.27 -12.43 -5.23
CA LEU A 240 -26.57 -13.45 -4.46
C LEU A 240 -27.56 -14.48 -3.91
N LEU A 241 -27.33 -15.75 -4.22
CA LEU A 241 -28.10 -16.89 -3.70
C LEU A 241 -27.34 -17.61 -2.59
N LEU A 242 -26.01 -17.70 -2.71
CA LEU A 242 -25.13 -18.37 -1.76
C LEU A 242 -23.76 -17.69 -1.74
N ASP A 243 -23.17 -17.54 -0.55
CA ASP A 243 -21.76 -17.19 -0.33
C ASP A 243 -21.29 -18.01 0.89
N ARG A 244 -20.51 -19.06 0.66
CA ARG A 244 -20.11 -19.98 1.72
C ARG A 244 -18.74 -20.61 1.46
N ASN A 245 -17.96 -20.75 2.52
CA ASN A 245 -16.79 -21.63 2.55
C ASN A 245 -17.29 -23.07 2.70
N LEU A 246 -16.88 -23.93 1.77
CA LEU A 246 -17.29 -25.32 1.71
C LEU A 246 -16.49 -26.14 2.71
N ASP A 247 -17.22 -26.96 3.48
CA ASP A 247 -16.61 -27.97 4.34
C ASP A 247 -16.31 -29.24 3.53
N ALA A 248 -15.49 -30.14 4.06
CA ALA A 248 -15.19 -31.43 3.39
C ALA A 248 -16.45 -32.25 3.06
N LYS A 249 -17.50 -32.16 3.88
CA LYS A 249 -18.80 -32.82 3.64
C LYS A 249 -19.59 -32.25 2.46
N ASP A 250 -19.32 -31.00 2.09
CA ASP A 250 -20.01 -30.29 1.01
C ASP A 250 -19.36 -30.59 -0.37
N MET A 251 -18.23 -31.32 -0.38
CA MET A 251 -17.41 -31.58 -1.56
C MET A 251 -17.13 -33.07 -1.75
N GLU A 252 -17.46 -33.59 -2.92
CA GLU A 252 -16.95 -34.89 -3.36
C GLU A 252 -15.63 -34.68 -4.11
N ILE A 253 -14.53 -35.13 -3.53
CA ILE A 253 -13.19 -34.94 -4.08
C ILE A 253 -12.66 -36.28 -4.62
N THR A 254 -12.36 -36.32 -5.91
CA THR A 254 -11.80 -37.51 -6.59
C THR A 254 -10.50 -37.16 -7.29
N GLN A 255 -9.51 -38.06 -7.22
CA GLN A 255 -8.25 -37.89 -7.96
C GLN A 255 -8.43 -38.36 -9.40
N LEU A 256 -8.08 -37.52 -10.38
CA LEU A 256 -8.03 -37.89 -11.79
C LEU A 256 -6.68 -37.49 -12.40
N GLY A 257 -5.77 -38.45 -12.50
CA GLY A 257 -4.40 -38.18 -12.94
C GLY A 257 -3.68 -37.24 -11.95
N GLN A 258 -3.27 -36.06 -12.43
CA GLN A 258 -2.61 -35.02 -11.62
C GLN A 258 -3.58 -33.96 -11.07
N ASP A 259 -4.89 -34.10 -11.30
CA ASP A 259 -5.87 -33.10 -10.87
C ASP A 259 -6.80 -33.67 -9.79
N LYS A 260 -7.26 -32.80 -8.89
CA LYS A 260 -8.38 -33.05 -7.99
C LYS A 260 -9.66 -32.58 -8.67
N VAL A 261 -10.57 -33.50 -8.92
CA VAL A 261 -11.91 -33.21 -9.41
C VAL A 261 -12.82 -33.03 -8.20
N ILE A 262 -13.46 -31.88 -8.11
CA ILE A 262 -14.35 -31.51 -7.01
C ILE A 262 -15.76 -31.38 -7.57
N SER A 263 -16.71 -32.04 -6.94
CA SER A 263 -18.14 -31.95 -7.25
C SER A 263 -18.90 -31.45 -6.03
N VAL A 264 -19.80 -30.49 -6.26
CA VAL A 264 -20.63 -29.85 -5.23
C VAL A 264 -22.07 -29.82 -5.70
N ASP A 265 -22.99 -30.44 -4.95
CA ASP A 265 -24.41 -30.34 -5.24
C ASP A 265 -25.00 -29.06 -4.63
N LEU A 266 -25.46 -28.15 -5.49
CA LEU A 266 -26.04 -26.88 -5.04
C LEU A 266 -27.39 -27.07 -4.33
N ASN A 267 -28.12 -28.14 -4.62
CA ASN A 267 -29.39 -28.42 -3.97
C ASN A 267 -29.18 -28.82 -2.50
N ASP A 268 -28.13 -29.58 -2.21
CA ASP A 268 -27.73 -29.96 -0.85
C ASP A 268 -27.30 -28.72 -0.04
N LEU A 269 -26.81 -27.69 -0.73
CA LEU A 269 -26.51 -26.37 -0.15
C LEU A 269 -27.74 -25.44 -0.09
N GLY A 270 -28.94 -25.92 -0.44
CA GLY A 270 -30.20 -25.19 -0.36
C GLY A 270 -30.44 -24.20 -1.50
N VAL A 271 -29.75 -24.34 -2.63
CA VAL A 271 -29.84 -23.43 -3.77
C VAL A 271 -30.63 -24.09 -4.92
N ASP A 272 -31.81 -23.56 -5.21
CA ASP A 272 -32.53 -23.89 -6.45
C ASP A 272 -31.88 -23.18 -7.64
N VAL A 273 -31.29 -23.97 -8.55
CA VAL A 273 -30.42 -23.47 -9.62
C VAL A 273 -31.23 -22.79 -10.73
N PRO A 274 -31.11 -21.46 -10.90
CA PRO A 274 -31.88 -20.75 -11.92
C PRO A 274 -31.43 -21.10 -13.34
N GLY A 275 -32.28 -20.77 -14.32
CA GLY A 275 -31.97 -21.00 -15.75
C GLY A 275 -30.72 -20.26 -16.24
N ARG A 276 -30.34 -19.15 -15.58
CA ARG A 276 -29.09 -18.43 -15.80
C ARG A 276 -28.39 -18.18 -14.46
N THR A 277 -27.25 -18.80 -14.27
CA THR A 277 -26.53 -18.86 -12.99
C THR A 277 -25.11 -18.38 -13.18
N ARG A 278 -24.63 -17.52 -12.28
CA ARG A 278 -23.22 -17.15 -12.22
C ARG A 278 -22.61 -17.80 -10.98
N ILE A 279 -21.47 -18.44 -11.16
CA ILE A 279 -20.74 -19.12 -10.11
C ILE A 279 -19.34 -18.51 -10.03
N ILE A 280 -18.94 -18.13 -8.83
CA ILE A 280 -17.58 -17.72 -8.51
C ILE A 280 -17.03 -18.76 -7.54
N LEU A 281 -15.90 -19.35 -7.92
CA LEU A 281 -15.14 -20.29 -7.11
C LEU A 281 -13.85 -19.61 -6.74
N THR A 282 -13.54 -19.55 -5.45
CA THR A 282 -12.27 -19.03 -4.95
C THR A 282 -11.63 -20.06 -4.05
N THR A 283 -10.39 -20.44 -4.35
CA THR A 283 -9.57 -21.32 -3.54
C THR A 283 -8.45 -20.48 -2.95
N THR A 284 -8.32 -20.48 -1.63
CA THR A 284 -7.30 -19.70 -0.91
C THR A 284 -6.53 -20.65 0.01
N PHE A 285 -5.21 -20.52 0.03
CA PHE A 285 -4.38 -21.21 1.01
C PHE A 285 -4.66 -20.65 2.41
N ASP A 286 -4.94 -21.50 3.39
CA ASP A 286 -5.25 -21.08 4.75
C ASP A 286 -3.97 -20.70 5.51
N THR A 287 -3.70 -19.40 5.61
CA THR A 287 -2.55 -18.91 6.38
C THR A 287 -2.80 -18.95 7.88
N ARG A 288 -4.00 -19.32 8.35
CA ARG A 288 -4.41 -19.36 9.77
C ARG A 288 -4.17 -18.04 10.50
N GLY A 289 -4.27 -16.93 9.75
CA GLY A 289 -4.05 -15.57 10.27
C GLY A 289 -2.58 -15.16 10.37
N LEU A 290 -1.65 -15.93 9.80
CA LEU A 290 -0.26 -15.53 9.62
C LEU A 290 -0.10 -14.64 8.38
N GLU A 291 0.89 -13.75 8.42
CA GLU A 291 1.26 -12.87 7.31
C GLU A 291 2.20 -13.59 6.34
N VAL A 292 1.95 -13.46 5.04
CA VAL A 292 2.82 -14.00 3.99
C VAL A 292 4.00 -13.05 3.75
N LEU A 293 5.23 -13.51 3.99
CA LEU A 293 6.43 -12.69 3.82
C LEU A 293 6.93 -12.62 2.37
N ASN A 294 6.56 -13.59 1.52
CA ASN A 294 6.94 -13.66 0.10
C ASN A 294 5.72 -13.74 -0.85
N PRO A 295 4.80 -12.75 -0.80
CA PRO A 295 3.53 -12.81 -1.54
C PRO A 295 3.70 -12.74 -3.06
N ASN A 296 4.88 -12.32 -3.54
CA ASN A 296 5.17 -12.24 -4.97
C ASN A 296 5.71 -13.55 -5.56
N THR A 297 6.15 -14.49 -4.72
CA THR A 297 6.71 -15.77 -5.18
C THR A 297 5.63 -16.83 -5.34
N PHE A 298 4.70 -16.91 -4.39
CA PHE A 298 3.66 -17.93 -4.36
C PHE A 298 2.28 -17.33 -4.54
N LYS A 299 1.49 -17.93 -5.41
CA LYS A 299 0.06 -17.63 -5.49
C LYS A 299 -0.64 -18.30 -4.31
N THR A 300 -1.22 -17.51 -3.42
CA THR A 300 -2.02 -18.00 -2.28
C THR A 300 -3.51 -18.04 -2.56
N GLU A 301 -3.94 -17.56 -3.73
CA GLU A 301 -5.34 -17.56 -4.15
C GLU A 301 -5.46 -17.88 -5.65
N ALA A 302 -6.49 -18.66 -6.00
CA ALA A 302 -6.98 -18.81 -7.35
C ALA A 302 -8.49 -18.64 -7.39
N SER A 303 -9.00 -17.98 -8.43
CA SER A 303 -10.45 -17.83 -8.62
C SER A 303 -10.88 -18.05 -10.06
N ALA A 304 -12.12 -18.50 -10.21
CA ALA A 304 -12.80 -18.61 -11.48
C ALA A 304 -14.22 -18.05 -11.38
N ASN A 305 -14.68 -17.44 -12.47
CA ASN A 305 -15.99 -16.82 -12.56
C ASN A 305 -16.65 -17.25 -13.86
N TRP A 306 -17.75 -17.99 -13.75
CA TRP A 306 -18.44 -18.59 -14.88
C TRP A 306 -19.93 -18.24 -14.88
N ILE A 307 -20.50 -18.05 -16.06
CA ILE A 307 -21.93 -17.86 -16.26
C ILE A 307 -22.46 -19.04 -17.07
N PHE A 308 -23.43 -19.73 -16.52
CA PHE A 308 -24.14 -20.84 -17.14
C PHE A 308 -25.54 -20.38 -17.55
N SER A 309 -25.99 -20.82 -18.72
CA SER A 309 -27.36 -20.66 -19.18
C SER A 309 -27.86 -21.98 -19.75
N LYS A 310 -29.04 -22.41 -19.31
CA LYS A 310 -29.80 -23.48 -19.97
C LYS A 310 -30.31 -23.00 -21.33
#